data_AF-W4KB84-F1
#
_entry.id   AF-W4KB84-F1
#
_cell.length_a   1.000
_cell.length_b   1.000
_cell.length_c   1.000
_cell.angle_alpha   90.00
_cell.angle_beta   90.00
_cell.angle_gamma   90.00
#
_symmetry.space_group_name_H-M   'P 1'
#
loop_
_entity.id
_entity.type
_entity.pdbx_description
1 polymer ?
#
loop_
_entity_poly.entity_id
_entity_poly.type
_entity_poly.pdbx_seq_one_letter_code
_entity_poly.pdbx_strand_id
1 'polypeptide(L)'
;MLVTCKHVGLKHAQFSVGNEPDHYAGGSRPSGWSSSDYAAQFLGWTDVLSRNLSLPPHIFQAGSFADDPTPSASMKTVDIINEGIDTTGVVKYYNQHMYQYSTCDPARNVKTTLPNLVNHQNITAYVDLWKPQIAAARSVGKGFVVGEYSSISCSGKQNVSDTFGQALWLADTVLYSASLNISRMYMHQGATLVFQSSQQANSPGFSWVHRHLSTICSWILSETNGHCPLVQSLVSG
;
A
#
# COMPACT_ATOMS: atom_id res chain seq x y z
N MET A 1 0.02 21.12 -3.05
CA MET A 1 0.89 20.48 -2.05
C MET A 1 1.95 21.48 -1.58
N LEU A 2 1.58 22.52 -0.81
CA LEU A 2 2.55 23.55 -0.35
C LEU A 2 2.21 24.12 1.04
N VAL A 3 1.16 23.61 1.71
CA VAL A 3 0.66 24.17 2.99
C VAL A 3 0.91 23.24 4.19
N THR A 4 1.34 22.00 3.97
CA THR A 4 1.29 20.96 5.03
C THR A 4 2.57 20.71 5.82
N CYS A 5 3.76 21.11 5.35
CA CYS A 5 5.01 20.78 6.07
C CYS A 5 5.24 21.59 7.35
N LYS A 6 4.70 22.80 7.48
CA LYS A 6 4.95 23.66 8.66
C LYS A 6 4.14 23.26 9.90
N HIS A 7 3.05 22.51 9.73
CA HIS A 7 2.08 22.21 10.79
C HIS A 7 2.02 20.72 11.17
N VAL A 8 2.62 19.83 10.38
CA VAL A 8 2.65 18.39 10.66
C VAL A 8 4.04 18.06 11.19
N GLY A 9 4.14 17.68 12.46
CA GLY A 9 5.41 17.23 13.03
C GLY A 9 5.98 16.06 12.23
N LEU A 10 7.13 16.26 11.58
CA LEU A 10 7.70 15.32 10.61
C LEU A 10 8.31 14.05 11.23
N LYS A 11 8.24 13.86 12.56
CA LYS A 11 8.95 12.79 13.27
C LYS A 11 8.62 11.38 12.76
N HIS A 12 7.46 11.18 12.12
CA HIS A 12 7.03 9.88 11.59
C HIS A 12 6.44 9.95 10.18
N ALA A 13 6.46 11.11 9.51
CA ALA A 13 5.89 11.29 8.19
C ALA A 13 6.88 10.83 7.11
N GLN A 14 6.38 10.16 6.07
CA GLN A 14 7.12 9.93 4.83
C GLN A 14 6.27 10.43 3.66
N PHE A 15 6.91 11.06 2.69
CA PHE A 15 6.25 11.59 1.50
C PHE A 15 6.32 10.60 0.35
N SER A 16 5.20 10.37 -0.32
CA SER A 16 5.16 9.71 -1.63
C SER A 16 4.97 10.77 -2.71
N VAL A 17 5.70 10.65 -3.81
CA VAL A 17 5.57 11.55 -4.98
C VAL A 17 4.93 10.77 -6.11
N GLY A 18 3.64 11.04 -6.35
CA GLY A 18 2.82 10.29 -7.29
C GLY A 18 2.10 9.10 -6.65
N ASN A 19 1.27 8.46 -7.46
CA ASN A 19 0.44 7.30 -7.14
C ASN A 19 0.25 6.49 -8.42
N GLU A 20 0.68 5.23 -8.43
CA GLU A 20 0.51 4.29 -9.56
C GLU A 20 1.12 4.80 -10.88
N PRO A 21 2.42 5.19 -10.88
CA PRO A 21 3.07 5.74 -12.06
C PRO A 21 3.22 4.74 -13.21
N ASP A 22 3.12 3.45 -12.94
CA ASP A 22 3.03 2.36 -13.90
C ASP A 22 1.76 2.40 -14.78
N HIS A 23 0.74 3.17 -14.37
CA HIS A 23 -0.49 3.39 -15.13
C HIS A 23 -0.53 4.72 -15.88
N TYR A 24 0.56 5.50 -15.90
CA TYR A 24 0.54 6.84 -16.51
C TYR A 24 0.70 6.86 -18.03
N ALA A 25 1.29 5.80 -18.60
CA ALA A 25 1.64 5.73 -20.02
C ALA A 25 0.39 5.88 -20.92
N GLY A 26 0.43 6.82 -21.86
CA GLY A 26 -0.69 7.09 -22.77
C GLY A 26 -1.85 7.86 -22.15
N GLY A 27 -1.73 8.26 -20.87
CA GLY A 27 -2.68 9.12 -20.18
C GLY A 27 -2.00 10.41 -19.70
N SER A 28 -1.60 10.44 -18.44
CA SER A 28 -0.93 11.60 -17.82
C SER A 28 0.54 11.74 -18.25
N ARG A 29 1.09 10.74 -18.94
CA ARG A 29 2.44 10.71 -19.51
C ARG A 29 2.41 10.18 -20.95
N PRO A 30 3.46 10.42 -21.75
CA PRO A 30 3.60 9.84 -23.08
C PRO A 30 3.49 8.31 -23.07
N SER A 31 3.13 7.71 -24.21
CA SER A 31 2.98 6.25 -24.34
C SER A 31 4.27 5.46 -24.04
N GLY A 32 5.44 6.09 -24.21
CA GLY A 32 6.74 5.49 -23.89
C GLY A 32 7.19 5.63 -22.44
N TRP A 33 6.32 6.09 -21.53
CA TRP A 33 6.65 6.28 -20.12
C TRP A 33 7.12 4.97 -19.46
N SER A 34 8.35 5.00 -18.93
CA SER A 34 9.06 3.84 -18.37
C SER A 34 9.45 4.04 -16.90
N SER A 35 9.93 2.96 -16.25
CA SER A 35 10.50 3.02 -14.90
C SER A 35 11.63 4.04 -14.79
N SER A 36 12.48 4.13 -15.82
CA SER A 36 13.58 5.09 -15.86
C SER A 36 13.12 6.55 -15.92
N ASP A 37 12.03 6.83 -16.64
CA ASP A 37 11.42 8.17 -16.69
C ASP A 37 10.81 8.54 -15.32
N TYR A 38 10.16 7.57 -14.67
CA TYR A 38 9.66 7.72 -13.32
C TYR A 38 10.81 8.01 -12.33
N ALA A 39 11.89 7.24 -12.36
CA ALA A 39 13.04 7.43 -11.47
C ALA A 39 13.67 8.82 -11.64
N ALA A 40 13.88 9.27 -12.89
CA ALA A 40 14.39 10.60 -13.19
C ALA A 40 13.46 11.71 -12.67
N GLN A 41 12.15 11.57 -12.89
CA GLN A 41 11.15 12.53 -12.40
C GLN A 41 11.08 12.55 -10.87
N PHE A 42 11.15 11.39 -10.22
CA PHE A 42 11.17 11.27 -8.76
C PHE A 42 12.37 12.01 -8.17
N LEU A 43 13.57 11.81 -8.72
CA LEU A 43 14.79 12.52 -8.31
C LEU A 43 14.64 14.03 -8.47
N GLY A 44 14.07 14.50 -9.59
CA GLY A 44 13.82 15.93 -9.82
C GLY A 44 12.87 16.55 -8.80
N TRP A 45 11.74 15.89 -8.51
CA TRP A 45 10.77 16.38 -7.51
C TRP A 45 11.34 16.35 -6.10
N THR A 46 12.00 15.26 -5.72
CA THR A 46 12.54 15.12 -4.37
C THR A 46 13.69 16.08 -4.11
N ASP A 47 14.52 16.42 -5.10
CA ASP A 47 15.53 17.47 -4.97
C ASP A 47 14.89 18.84 -4.70
N VAL A 48 13.90 19.23 -5.49
CA VAL A 48 13.18 20.51 -5.32
C VAL A 48 12.49 20.58 -3.95
N LEU A 49 11.80 19.51 -3.54
CA LEU A 49 11.11 19.45 -2.26
C LEU A 49 12.09 19.46 -1.08
N SER A 50 13.16 18.66 -1.13
CA SER A 50 14.16 18.58 -0.07
C SER A 50 14.82 19.93 0.16
N ARG A 51 15.22 20.61 -0.92
CA ARG A 51 15.85 21.93 -0.85
C ARG A 51 14.90 23.02 -0.35
N ASN A 52 13.71 23.13 -0.94
CA ASN A 52 12.80 24.24 -0.64
C ASN A 52 12.10 24.10 0.72
N LEU A 53 11.97 22.88 1.24
CA LEU A 53 11.33 22.61 2.53
C LEU A 53 12.34 22.18 3.61
N SER A 54 13.64 22.17 3.29
CA SER A 54 14.72 21.72 4.18
C SER A 54 14.42 20.37 4.83
N LEU A 55 13.95 19.42 4.02
CA LEU A 55 13.58 18.09 4.52
C LEU A 55 14.82 17.28 4.89
N PRO A 56 14.74 16.46 5.96
CA PRO A 56 15.83 15.55 6.29
C PRO A 56 15.99 14.44 5.23
N PRO A 57 17.16 13.80 5.16
CA PRO A 57 17.35 12.61 4.34
C PRO A 57 16.41 11.48 4.80
N HIS A 58 16.22 10.48 3.93
CA HIS A 58 15.34 9.33 4.20
C HIS A 58 13.92 9.72 4.65
N ILE A 59 13.27 10.60 3.88
CA ILE A 59 11.90 11.04 4.15
C ILE A 59 10.91 10.62 3.07
N PHE A 60 11.37 10.11 1.92
CA PHE A 60 10.49 9.72 0.82
C PHE A 60 10.24 8.22 0.74
N GLN A 61 9.09 7.87 0.17
CA GLN A 61 8.79 6.54 -0.31
C GLN A 61 8.74 6.56 -1.85
N ALA A 62 9.41 5.60 -2.48
CA ALA A 62 9.50 5.49 -3.95
C ALA A 62 8.74 4.25 -4.45
N GLY A 63 8.28 4.28 -5.69
CA GLY A 63 7.48 3.23 -6.34
C GLY A 63 6.01 3.61 -6.45
N SER A 64 5.20 3.23 -5.45
CA SER A 64 3.74 3.35 -5.46
C SER A 64 3.11 2.67 -6.66
N PHE A 65 3.70 1.56 -7.14
CA PHE A 65 3.22 0.85 -8.32
C PHE A 65 1.92 0.09 -8.02
N ALA A 66 0.99 0.07 -8.98
CA ALA A 66 -0.28 -0.63 -8.90
C ALA A 66 -0.16 -2.12 -9.26
N ASP A 67 0.61 -2.42 -10.30
CA ASP A 67 0.65 -3.74 -10.91
C ASP A 67 1.34 -4.75 -10.00
N ASP A 68 0.82 -5.98 -10.01
CA ASP A 68 1.48 -7.09 -9.32
C ASP A 68 2.88 -7.30 -9.92
N PRO A 69 3.95 -7.52 -9.12
CA PRO A 69 5.35 -7.53 -9.58
C PRO A 69 5.75 -8.82 -10.32
N THR A 70 4.94 -9.18 -11.32
CA THR A 70 5.15 -10.30 -12.23
C THR A 70 6.16 -9.93 -13.33
N PRO A 71 6.67 -10.90 -14.11
CA PRO A 71 7.57 -10.61 -15.24
C PRO A 71 7.00 -9.65 -16.29
N SER A 72 5.67 -9.55 -16.41
CA SER A 72 5.00 -8.64 -17.34
C SER A 72 4.74 -7.24 -16.78
N ALA A 73 5.05 -6.99 -15.50
CA ALA A 73 4.87 -5.68 -14.89
C ALA A 73 5.80 -4.64 -15.55
N SER A 74 5.23 -3.50 -15.92
CA SER A 74 5.94 -2.42 -16.60
C SER A 74 6.98 -1.71 -15.72
N MET A 75 6.75 -1.70 -14.40
CA MET A 75 7.66 -1.14 -13.40
C MET A 75 7.69 -2.02 -12.16
N LYS A 76 8.89 -2.26 -11.62
CA LYS A 76 9.09 -2.98 -10.36
C LYS A 76 10.08 -2.22 -9.48
N THR A 77 10.03 -2.49 -8.17
CA THR A 77 11.00 -1.93 -7.21
C THR A 77 12.44 -2.28 -7.58
N VAL A 78 12.69 -3.52 -8.03
CA VAL A 78 14.01 -3.95 -8.55
C VAL A 78 14.50 -3.03 -9.68
N ASP A 79 13.61 -2.63 -10.60
CA ASP A 79 13.98 -1.85 -11.78
C ASP A 79 14.44 -0.45 -11.36
N ILE A 80 13.64 0.26 -10.56
CA ILE A 80 13.97 1.63 -10.11
C ILE A 80 15.21 1.68 -9.19
N ILE A 81 15.49 0.62 -8.44
CA ILE A 81 16.73 0.50 -7.67
C ILE A 81 17.93 0.48 -8.62
N ASN A 82 17.88 -0.37 -9.65
CA ASN A 82 18.94 -0.48 -10.66
C ASN A 82 19.10 0.79 -11.50
N GLU A 83 18.01 1.54 -11.68
CA GLU A 83 17.99 2.83 -12.38
C GLU A 83 18.44 4.02 -11.50
N GLY A 84 18.81 3.78 -10.24
CA GLY A 84 19.44 4.79 -9.40
C GLY A 84 18.47 5.76 -8.72
N ILE A 85 17.23 5.35 -8.45
CA ILE A 85 16.21 6.20 -7.83
C ILE A 85 16.57 6.74 -6.43
N ASP A 86 17.59 6.16 -5.76
CA ASP A 86 18.08 6.62 -4.44
C ASP A 86 19.54 7.11 -4.47
N THR A 87 20.04 7.57 -5.62
CA THR A 87 21.39 8.17 -5.72
C THR A 87 21.60 9.41 -4.84
N THR A 88 20.52 10.06 -4.41
CA THR A 88 20.54 11.23 -3.52
C THR A 88 20.30 10.89 -2.05
N GLY A 89 20.05 9.62 -1.70
CA GLY A 89 19.85 9.15 -0.32
C GLY A 89 18.54 9.60 0.33
N VAL A 90 17.58 10.11 -0.45
CA VAL A 90 16.31 10.66 0.06
C VAL A 90 15.25 9.58 0.34
N VAL A 91 15.42 8.37 -0.20
CA VAL A 91 14.47 7.26 -0.05
C VAL A 91 14.68 6.56 1.29
N LYS A 92 13.58 6.35 2.02
CA LYS A 92 13.51 5.54 3.24
C LYS A 92 12.93 4.15 2.98
N TYR A 93 11.86 4.12 2.18
CA TYR A 93 11.11 2.91 1.88
C TYR A 93 10.85 2.82 0.38
N TYR A 94 10.92 1.60 -0.15
CA TYR A 94 10.26 1.27 -1.41
C TYR A 94 8.84 0.84 -1.11
N ASN A 95 7.92 1.21 -2.00
CA ASN A 95 6.51 0.99 -1.80
C ASN A 95 5.82 0.49 -3.08
N GLN A 96 4.83 -0.37 -2.88
CA GLN A 96 3.97 -0.90 -3.94
C GLN A 96 2.58 -1.15 -3.38
N HIS A 97 1.57 -1.23 -4.24
CA HIS A 97 0.19 -1.48 -3.85
C HIS A 97 -0.12 -2.98 -3.89
N MET A 98 -1.15 -3.40 -3.16
CA MET A 98 -1.62 -4.79 -3.15
C MET A 98 -3.14 -4.85 -3.21
N TYR A 99 -3.66 -5.49 -4.25
CA TYR A 99 -5.05 -5.92 -4.33
C TYR A 99 -5.04 -7.33 -4.89
N GLN A 100 -5.44 -8.35 -4.12
CA GLN A 100 -5.38 -9.74 -4.59
C GLN A 100 -6.37 -10.03 -5.72
N TYR A 101 -7.51 -9.33 -5.69
CA TYR A 101 -8.58 -9.44 -6.67
C TYR A 101 -8.94 -8.07 -7.24
N SER A 102 -9.77 -8.06 -8.27
CA SER A 102 -10.23 -6.82 -8.93
C SER A 102 -11.60 -7.07 -9.57
N THR A 103 -12.52 -6.11 -9.42
CA THR A 103 -13.80 -6.12 -10.16
C THR A 103 -13.69 -5.49 -11.55
N CYS A 104 -12.62 -4.73 -11.83
CA CYS A 104 -12.34 -4.17 -13.15
C CYS A 104 -11.60 -5.12 -14.09
N ASP A 105 -11.00 -6.19 -13.56
CA ASP A 105 -10.38 -7.25 -14.35
C ASP A 105 -11.35 -8.45 -14.40
N PRO A 106 -11.93 -8.79 -15.57
CA PRO A 106 -12.87 -9.91 -15.68
C PRO A 106 -12.31 -11.25 -15.22
N ALA A 107 -11.03 -11.55 -15.50
CA ALA A 107 -10.40 -12.81 -15.15
C ALA A 107 -10.20 -12.94 -13.62
N ARG A 108 -9.90 -11.83 -12.96
CA ARG A 108 -9.77 -11.76 -11.49
C ARG A 108 -11.14 -11.69 -10.82
N ASN A 109 -12.12 -11.02 -11.42
CA ASN A 109 -13.47 -10.87 -10.87
C ASN A 109 -14.20 -12.22 -10.76
N VAL A 110 -14.05 -13.11 -11.75
CA VAL A 110 -14.63 -14.47 -11.70
C VAL A 110 -14.09 -15.27 -10.50
N LYS A 111 -12.84 -15.05 -10.11
CA LYS A 111 -12.22 -15.70 -8.94
C LYS A 111 -12.56 -15.02 -7.61
N THR A 112 -13.17 -13.83 -7.65
CA THR A 112 -13.47 -13.02 -6.47
C THR A 112 -14.70 -13.58 -5.74
N THR A 113 -14.46 -14.58 -4.89
CA THR A 113 -15.47 -15.25 -4.06
C THR A 113 -14.98 -15.32 -2.62
N LEU A 114 -15.90 -15.38 -1.66
CA LEU A 114 -15.55 -15.48 -0.24
C LEU A 114 -14.64 -16.69 0.08
N PRO A 115 -14.91 -17.92 -0.42
CA PRO A 115 -14.01 -19.06 -0.19
C PRO A 115 -12.59 -18.86 -0.74
N ASN A 116 -12.46 -18.22 -1.90
CA ASN A 116 -11.15 -17.92 -2.46
C ASN A 116 -10.42 -16.83 -1.67
N LEU A 117 -11.17 -15.83 -1.20
CA LEU A 117 -10.63 -14.72 -0.42
C LEU A 117 -9.98 -15.20 0.87
N VAL A 118 -10.66 -16.03 1.65
CA VAL A 118 -10.15 -16.48 2.97
C VAL A 118 -9.22 -17.69 2.89
N ASN A 119 -8.88 -18.15 1.68
CA ASN A 119 -8.00 -19.29 1.51
C ASN A 119 -6.53 -18.85 1.74
N HIS A 120 -5.94 -19.35 2.82
CA HIS A 120 -4.56 -19.05 3.20
C HIS A 120 -3.55 -19.31 2.07
N GLN A 121 -3.68 -20.42 1.33
CA GLN A 121 -2.75 -20.73 0.23
C GLN A 121 -2.83 -19.69 -0.90
N ASN A 122 -4.04 -19.19 -1.20
CA ASN A 122 -4.20 -18.10 -2.17
C ASN A 122 -3.53 -16.82 -1.67
N ILE A 123 -3.69 -16.49 -0.39
CA ILE A 123 -3.10 -15.31 0.24
C ILE A 123 -1.57 -15.39 0.19
N THR A 124 -0.98 -16.49 0.66
CA THR A 124 0.49 -16.63 0.69
C THR A 124 1.09 -16.67 -0.71
N ALA A 125 0.43 -17.35 -1.66
CA ALA A 125 0.89 -17.38 -3.05
C ALA A 125 0.85 -15.99 -3.70
N TYR A 126 -0.14 -15.15 -3.34
CA TYR A 126 -0.22 -13.78 -3.81
C TYR A 126 0.89 -12.90 -3.22
N VAL A 127 1.04 -12.89 -1.89
CA VAL A 127 2.05 -12.05 -1.22
C VAL A 127 3.47 -12.47 -1.60
N ASP A 128 3.69 -13.75 -1.92
CA ASP A 128 4.99 -14.27 -2.37
C ASP A 128 5.53 -13.60 -3.64
N LEU A 129 4.66 -12.99 -4.47
CA LEU A 129 5.08 -12.20 -5.63
C LEU A 129 6.01 -11.04 -5.23
N TRP A 130 5.92 -10.51 -4.01
CA TRP A 130 6.75 -9.41 -3.53
C TRP A 130 8.12 -9.82 -2.98
N LYS A 131 8.40 -11.12 -2.79
CA LYS A 131 9.70 -11.59 -2.27
C LYS A 131 10.92 -10.97 -2.99
N PRO A 132 10.96 -10.90 -4.34
CA PRO A 132 12.07 -10.25 -5.04
C PRO A 132 12.18 -8.75 -4.77
N GLN A 133 11.03 -8.06 -4.67
CA GLN A 133 10.97 -6.62 -4.42
C GLN A 133 11.46 -6.27 -3.02
N ILE A 134 11.04 -7.07 -2.02
CA ILE A 134 11.49 -6.95 -0.64
C ILE A 134 12.99 -7.25 -0.54
N ALA A 135 13.48 -8.29 -1.21
CA ALA A 135 14.90 -8.63 -1.23
C ALA A 135 15.75 -7.51 -1.83
N ALA A 136 15.29 -6.89 -2.94
CA ALA A 136 15.98 -5.77 -3.58
C ALA A 136 16.01 -4.52 -2.70
N ALA A 137 14.90 -4.15 -2.06
CA ALA A 137 14.88 -3.04 -1.10
C ALA A 137 15.91 -3.27 0.03
N ARG A 138 15.98 -4.51 0.54
CA ARG A 138 16.91 -4.87 1.63
C ARG A 138 18.36 -4.90 1.19
N SER A 139 18.68 -5.28 -0.04
CA SER A 139 20.06 -5.33 -0.53
C SER A 139 20.71 -3.93 -0.57
N VAL A 140 19.90 -2.88 -0.68
CA VAL A 140 20.33 -1.47 -0.60
C VAL A 140 20.06 -0.82 0.77
N GLY A 141 19.79 -1.64 1.80
CA GLY A 141 19.63 -1.18 3.19
C GLY A 141 18.33 -0.40 3.47
N LYS A 142 17.30 -0.58 2.63
CA LYS A 142 16.00 0.09 2.77
C LYS A 142 14.91 -0.89 3.18
N GLY A 143 13.83 -0.35 3.76
CA GLY A 143 12.63 -1.12 4.06
C GLY A 143 11.71 -1.21 2.85
N PHE A 144 10.80 -2.19 2.88
CA PHE A 144 9.70 -2.31 1.94
C PHE A 144 8.38 -2.09 2.68
N VAL A 145 7.47 -1.28 2.11
CA VAL A 145 6.14 -1.05 2.66
C VAL A 145 5.08 -1.25 1.58
N VAL A 146 3.86 -1.51 1.99
CA VAL A 146 2.72 -1.57 1.06
C VAL A 146 1.94 -0.28 1.23
N GLY A 147 2.11 0.63 0.27
CA GLY A 147 1.62 2.02 0.30
C GLY A 147 0.09 2.12 0.27
N GLU A 148 -0.55 1.12 -0.30
CA GLU A 148 -1.99 1.00 -0.43
C GLU A 148 -2.36 -0.48 -0.54
N TYR A 149 -3.33 -0.97 0.22
CA TYR A 149 -3.86 -2.31 0.00
C TYR A 149 -5.32 -2.50 0.40
N SER A 150 -5.98 -3.44 -0.28
CA SER A 150 -7.23 -4.06 0.15
C SER A 150 -7.39 -5.41 -0.55
N SER A 151 -8.47 -6.13 -0.31
CA SER A 151 -8.65 -7.45 -0.93
C SER A 151 -8.95 -7.38 -2.42
N ILE A 152 -9.78 -6.41 -2.81
CA ILE A 152 -10.42 -6.32 -4.12
C ILE A 152 -10.37 -4.86 -4.58
N SER A 153 -9.65 -4.58 -5.66
CA SER A 153 -9.60 -3.23 -6.24
C SER A 153 -10.91 -2.86 -6.94
N CYS A 154 -11.03 -1.61 -7.38
CA CYS A 154 -12.25 -1.08 -7.98
C CYS A 154 -13.47 -1.12 -7.05
N SER A 155 -13.28 -0.65 -5.81
CA SER A 155 -14.32 -0.52 -4.79
C SER A 155 -14.90 -1.86 -4.30
N GLY A 156 -14.08 -2.90 -4.25
CA GLY A 156 -14.50 -4.16 -3.63
C GLY A 156 -15.55 -4.94 -4.43
N LYS A 157 -16.10 -5.98 -3.79
CA LYS A 157 -17.21 -6.79 -4.30
C LYS A 157 -18.21 -7.07 -3.17
N GLN A 158 -19.47 -6.73 -3.42
CA GLN A 158 -20.56 -6.98 -2.50
C GLN A 158 -20.68 -8.47 -2.15
N ASN A 159 -21.02 -8.75 -0.90
CA ASN A 159 -21.06 -10.08 -0.28
C ASN A 159 -19.69 -10.82 -0.26
N VAL A 160 -18.59 -10.09 -0.46
CA VAL A 160 -17.22 -10.62 -0.37
C VAL A 160 -16.35 -9.71 0.50
N SER A 161 -16.00 -8.51 0.03
CA SER A 161 -15.14 -7.55 0.77
C SER A 161 -15.87 -6.78 1.88
N ASP A 162 -17.20 -6.82 1.92
CA ASP A 162 -18.06 -6.24 2.95
C ASP A 162 -18.50 -7.25 4.03
N THR A 163 -17.85 -8.42 4.07
CA THR A 163 -18.16 -9.50 5.03
C THR A 163 -17.07 -9.64 6.09
N PHE A 164 -17.32 -10.46 7.12
CA PHE A 164 -16.29 -10.83 8.10
C PHE A 164 -15.08 -11.54 7.46
N GLY A 165 -15.24 -12.14 6.26
CA GLY A 165 -14.13 -12.72 5.52
C GLY A 165 -13.05 -11.70 5.15
N GLN A 166 -13.42 -10.44 4.94
CA GLN A 166 -12.46 -9.35 4.73
C GLN A 166 -11.54 -9.19 5.94
N ALA A 167 -12.08 -9.30 7.15
CA ALA A 167 -11.31 -9.12 8.38
C ALA A 167 -10.29 -10.27 8.57
N LEU A 168 -10.68 -11.51 8.23
CA LEU A 168 -9.77 -12.66 8.21
C LEU A 168 -8.66 -12.51 7.17
N TRP A 169 -9.03 -12.09 5.95
CA TRP A 169 -8.07 -11.81 4.89
C TRP A 169 -7.06 -10.73 5.26
N LEU A 170 -7.51 -9.63 5.87
CA LEU A 170 -6.63 -8.55 6.33
C LEU A 170 -5.64 -9.05 7.37
N ALA A 171 -6.10 -9.81 8.36
CA ALA A 171 -5.26 -10.35 9.43
C ALA A 171 -4.19 -11.31 8.88
N ASP A 172 -4.60 -12.28 8.05
CA ASP A 172 -3.69 -13.24 7.43
C ASP A 172 -2.65 -12.55 6.53
N THR A 173 -3.11 -11.66 5.65
CA THR A 173 -2.24 -10.89 4.74
C THR A 173 -1.19 -10.08 5.51
N VAL A 174 -1.59 -9.38 6.58
CA VAL A 174 -0.65 -8.57 7.38
C VAL A 174 0.35 -9.44 8.15
N LEU A 175 -0.11 -10.52 8.79
CA LEU A 175 0.77 -11.42 9.55
C LEU A 175 1.77 -12.13 8.64
N TYR A 176 1.32 -12.63 7.50
CA TYR A 176 2.19 -13.26 6.52
C TYR A 176 3.17 -12.25 5.90
N SER A 177 2.70 -11.06 5.53
CA SER A 177 3.55 -9.97 5.01
C SER A 177 4.64 -9.55 6.00
N ALA A 178 4.31 -9.48 7.30
CA ALA A 178 5.27 -9.19 8.35
C ALA A 178 6.37 -10.27 8.43
N SER A 179 6.00 -11.55 8.26
CA SER A 179 6.98 -12.67 8.20
C SER A 179 7.97 -12.54 7.03
N LEU A 180 7.58 -11.84 5.96
CA LEU A 180 8.42 -11.58 4.79
C LEU A 180 9.25 -10.28 4.90
N ASN A 181 9.20 -9.55 6.01
CA ASN A 181 9.86 -8.25 6.24
C ASN A 181 9.21 -7.06 5.52
N ILE A 182 7.91 -7.11 5.22
CA ILE A 182 7.15 -5.90 4.90
C ILE A 182 7.01 -5.09 6.20
N SER A 183 7.51 -3.86 6.20
CA SER A 183 7.64 -3.04 7.41
C SER A 183 6.31 -2.45 7.86
N ARG A 184 5.44 -2.07 6.91
CA ARG A 184 4.13 -1.46 7.13
C ARG A 184 3.22 -1.73 5.94
N MET A 185 1.92 -1.80 6.19
CA MET A 185 0.89 -1.87 5.16
C MET A 185 -0.20 -0.85 5.47
N TYR A 186 -0.64 -0.07 4.48
CA TYR A 186 -1.65 0.98 4.66
C TYR A 186 -2.97 0.60 3.98
N MET A 187 -3.97 0.23 4.77
CA MET A 187 -5.25 -0.25 4.25
C MET A 187 -5.98 0.89 3.56
N HIS A 188 -6.31 0.70 2.28
CA HIS A 188 -7.08 1.66 1.51
C HIS A 188 -8.50 1.74 2.09
N GLN A 189 -8.94 2.95 2.41
CA GLN A 189 -10.24 3.20 3.03
C GLN A 189 -10.88 4.51 2.55
N GLY A 190 -12.19 4.55 2.49
CA GLY A 190 -12.98 5.70 2.06
C GLY A 190 -14.48 5.38 2.10
N ALA A 191 -15.33 6.41 2.16
CA ALA A 191 -16.78 6.26 2.36
C ALA A 191 -17.50 5.43 1.26
N THR A 192 -16.88 5.27 0.09
CA THR A 192 -17.48 4.71 -1.13
C THR A 192 -17.01 3.31 -1.49
N LEU A 193 -16.20 2.65 -0.66
CA LEU A 193 -15.54 1.40 -1.06
C LEU A 193 -16.45 0.17 -1.17
N VAL A 194 -17.77 0.25 -0.90
CA VAL A 194 -18.80 -0.74 -1.32
C VAL A 194 -20.19 -0.10 -1.55
N PHE A 195 -20.39 1.21 -1.33
CA PHE A 195 -21.68 1.88 -1.56
C PHE A 195 -21.51 3.11 -2.44
N GLN A 196 -22.01 3.06 -3.68
CA GLN A 196 -22.46 4.25 -4.37
C GLN A 196 -23.95 4.43 -4.08
N SER A 197 -24.30 5.56 -3.44
CA SER A 197 -25.67 6.00 -3.20
C SER A 197 -25.79 7.44 -3.69
N SER A 198 -26.89 7.78 -4.36
CA SER A 198 -27.20 9.14 -4.84
C SER A 198 -27.46 10.14 -3.71
N GLN A 199 -27.41 9.71 -2.45
CA GLN A 199 -27.50 10.53 -1.25
C GLN A 199 -26.34 10.19 -0.31
N GLN A 200 -25.12 10.59 -0.66
CA GLN A 200 -23.98 10.48 0.25
C GLN A 200 -23.72 11.82 0.94
N ALA A 201 -23.97 11.85 2.24
CA ALA A 201 -23.39 12.87 3.10
C ALA A 201 -21.89 12.55 3.25
N ASN A 202 -21.03 13.47 2.80
CA ASN A 202 -19.60 13.50 3.09
C ASN A 202 -19.36 13.78 4.59
N SER A 203 -19.90 12.95 5.47
CA SER A 203 -19.62 12.99 6.90
C SER A 203 -18.55 11.95 7.22
N PRO A 204 -17.49 12.30 7.98
CA PRO A 204 -16.50 11.33 8.45
C PRO A 204 -17.23 10.31 9.32
N GLY A 205 -17.41 9.10 8.78
CA GLY A 205 -18.12 8.00 9.40
C GLY A 205 -17.35 6.71 9.18
N PHE A 206 -17.28 5.89 10.22
CA PHE A 206 -16.54 4.63 10.23
C PHE A 206 -17.08 3.67 9.16
N SER A 207 -16.19 3.19 8.29
CA SER A 207 -16.46 2.03 7.43
C SER A 207 -16.86 0.81 8.28
N TRP A 208 -17.77 -0.04 7.80
CA TRP A 208 -18.14 -1.30 8.45
C TRP A 208 -16.93 -2.21 8.75
N VAL A 209 -15.85 -2.07 7.97
CA VAL A 209 -14.56 -2.76 8.19
C VAL A 209 -13.93 -2.38 9.54
N HIS A 210 -14.09 -1.12 9.99
CA HIS A 210 -13.57 -0.64 11.27
C HIS A 210 -14.20 -1.40 12.45
N ARG A 211 -15.51 -1.68 12.40
CA ARG A 211 -16.23 -2.36 13.48
C ARG A 211 -15.72 -3.79 13.69
N HIS A 212 -15.34 -4.49 12.62
CA HIS A 212 -14.78 -5.84 12.71
C HIS A 212 -13.31 -5.86 13.15
N LEU A 213 -12.48 -4.92 12.69
CA LEU A 213 -11.08 -4.79 13.14
C LEU A 213 -10.97 -4.42 14.62
N SER A 214 -11.83 -3.52 15.12
CA SER A 214 -11.92 -3.21 16.55
C SER A 214 -12.30 -4.45 17.39
N THR A 215 -13.14 -5.34 16.83
CA THR A 215 -13.54 -6.59 17.49
C THR A 215 -12.37 -7.59 17.54
N ILE A 216 -11.59 -7.71 16.46
CA ILE A 216 -10.39 -8.56 16.42
C ILE A 216 -9.31 -8.03 17.38
N CYS A 217 -9.04 -6.72 17.38
CA CYS A 217 -8.13 -6.12 18.36
C CYS A 217 -8.60 -6.37 19.79
N SER A 218 -9.90 -6.21 20.07
CA SER A 218 -10.45 -6.47 21.40
C SER A 218 -10.32 -7.94 21.81
N TRP A 219 -10.50 -8.88 20.86
CA TRP A 219 -10.34 -10.31 21.09
C TRP A 219 -8.87 -10.69 21.35
N ILE A 220 -7.94 -10.21 20.52
CA ILE A 220 -6.49 -10.41 20.71
C ILE A 220 -6.02 -9.83 22.05
N LEU A 221 -6.51 -8.63 22.43
CA LEU A 221 -6.19 -8.03 23.72
C LEU A 221 -6.75 -8.82 24.91
N SER A 222 -7.92 -9.46 24.74
CA SER A 222 -8.52 -10.32 25.77
C SER A 222 -7.79 -11.65 25.94
N GLU A 223 -7.24 -12.23 24.85
CA GLU A 223 -6.47 -13.47 24.88
C GLU A 223 -5.03 -13.27 25.38
N THR A 224 -4.49 -12.05 25.29
CA THR A 224 -3.08 -11.74 25.63
C THR A 224 -2.89 -11.02 26.98
N ASN A 225 -3.94 -10.90 27.81
CA ASN A 225 -3.90 -10.11 29.07
C ASN A 225 -3.27 -8.70 28.87
N GLY A 226 -3.54 -8.06 27.72
CA GLY A 226 -3.02 -6.72 27.43
C GLY A 226 -1.51 -6.63 27.18
N HIS A 227 -0.81 -7.74 26.89
CA HIS A 227 0.62 -7.72 26.56
C HIS A 227 0.86 -8.11 25.10
N CYS A 228 0.67 -7.13 24.20
CA CYS A 228 1.16 -7.21 22.83
C CYS A 228 1.93 -5.91 22.49
N PRO A 229 3.28 -5.94 22.41
CA PRO A 229 4.10 -4.74 22.12
C PRO A 229 3.80 -4.10 20.75
N LEU A 230 3.11 -4.81 19.85
CA LEU A 230 2.78 -4.39 18.49
C LEU A 230 1.48 -3.57 18.37
N VAL A 231 0.62 -3.53 19.41
CA VAL A 231 -0.72 -2.91 19.33
C VAL A 231 -0.80 -1.53 19.99
N GLN A 232 0.11 -1.19 20.90
CA GLN A 232 0.06 0.10 21.60
C GLN A 232 0.26 1.32 20.68
N SER A 233 0.81 1.18 19.48
CA SER A 233 0.95 2.30 18.53
C SER A 233 -0.26 2.51 17.62
N LEU A 234 -1.28 1.63 17.66
CA LEU A 234 -2.46 1.70 16.79
C LEU A 234 -3.68 2.38 17.44
N VAL A 235 -3.64 2.63 18.77
CA VAL A 235 -4.79 3.15 19.53
C VAL A 235 -4.51 4.53 20.16
N SER A 236 -3.28 5.04 20.10
CA SER A 236 -2.90 6.33 20.71
C SER A 236 -2.53 7.42 19.69
N GLY A 237 -3.23 7.46 18.56
CA GLY A 237 -3.14 8.53 17.55
C GLY A 237 -4.50 9.14 17.28
#